data_AF-A0A5K0WCF6-F1
#
_entry.id   AF-A0A5K0WCF6-F1
#
_cell.length_a   1.000
_cell.length_b   1.000
_cell.length_c   1.000
_cell.angle_alpha   90.00
_cell.angle_beta   90.00
_cell.angle_gamma   90.00
#
_symmetry.space_group_name_H-M   'P 1'
#
loop_
_entity.id
_entity.type
_entity.pdbx_description
1 polymer ?
#
loop_
_entity_poly.entity_id
_entity_poly.type
_entity_poly.pdbx_seq_one_letter_code
_entity_poly.pdbx_strand_id
1 'polypeptide(L)' 'GEVSLPGGKAEEGDANDAATALREAKEEIGLDPSSVTVVAVLEPFLSK' A
#
# COMPACT_ATOMS: atom_id res chain seq x y z
N GLY A 1 -9.97 -12.64 12.46
CA GLY A 1 -9.47 -11.41 11.86
C GLY A 1 -8.27 -10.99 12.65
N GLU A 2 -7.17 -10.71 11.97
CA GLU A 2 -5.94 -10.20 12.57
C GLU A 2 -5.87 -8.70 12.31
N VAL A 3 -5.18 -7.95 13.17
CA VAL A 3 -4.99 -6.50 12.97
C VAL A 3 -3.78 -6.30 12.07
N SER A 4 -3.97 -5.63 10.94
CA SER A 4 -2.94 -5.34 9.94
C SER A 4 -3.08 -3.92 9.38
N LEU A 5 -2.01 -3.43 8.75
CA LEU A 5 -2.05 -2.20 7.95
C LEU A 5 -2.70 -2.48 6.59
N PRO A 6 -3.29 -1.47 5.93
CA PRO A 6 -3.79 -1.62 4.56
C PRO A 6 -2.65 -1.93 3.59
N GLY A 7 -2.85 -2.91 2.71
CA GLY A 7 -1.84 -3.31 1.74
C GLY A 7 -2.06 -4.71 1.19
N GLY A 8 -1.33 -5.02 0.12
CA GLY A 8 -1.53 -6.26 -0.63
C GLY A 8 -0.42 -6.50 -1.65
N LYS A 9 -0.73 -7.31 -2.66
CA LYS A 9 0.24 -7.76 -3.66
C LYS A 9 0.40 -6.69 -4.75
N ALA A 10 1.64 -6.45 -5.19
CA ALA A 10 1.89 -5.61 -6.35
C ALA A 10 1.31 -6.23 -7.64
N GLU A 11 0.64 -5.39 -8.43
CA GLU A 11 0.09 -5.75 -9.73
C GLU A 11 0.95 -5.22 -10.88
N GLU A 12 0.80 -5.79 -12.08
CA GLU A 12 1.58 -5.39 -13.27
C GLU A 12 1.33 -3.93 -13.70
N GLY A 13 0.19 -3.37 -13.30
CA GLY A 13 -0.15 -1.95 -13.52
C GLY A 13 0.43 -0.99 -12.47
N ASP A 14 0.97 -1.50 -11.36
CA ASP A 14 1.50 -0.66 -10.29
C ASP A 14 2.90 -0.14 -10.67
N ALA A 15 3.04 1.18 -10.73
CA ALA A 15 4.31 1.81 -11.14
C ALA A 15 5.44 1.61 -10.12
N ASN A 16 5.10 1.38 -8.84
CA ASN A 16 6.01 1.15 -7.73
C ASN A 16 5.25 0.64 -6.50
N ASP A 17 5.97 0.22 -5.45
CA ASP A 17 5.38 -0.29 -4.21
C ASP A 17 4.44 0.71 -3.51
N ALA A 18 4.69 2.02 -3.65
CA ALA A 18 3.82 3.03 -3.08
C ALA A 18 2.48 3.13 -3.84
N ALA A 19 2.48 2.93 -5.16
CA ALA A 19 1.27 2.85 -5.97
C ALA A 19 0.43 1.64 -5.55
N THR A 20 1.06 0.48 -5.34
CA THR A 20 0.41 -0.71 -4.77
C THR A 20 -0.24 -0.38 -3.43
N ALA A 21 0.49 0.21 -2.48
CA ALA A 21 -0.03 0.53 -1.17
C ALA A 21 -1.23 1.50 -1.21
N LEU A 22 -1.18 2.53 -2.07
CA LEU A 22 -2.27 3.48 -2.25
C LEU A 22 -3.50 2.84 -2.91
N ARG A 23 -3.30 1.96 -3.89
CA ARG A 23 -4.38 1.22 -4.54
C ARG A 23 -5.09 0.30 -3.55
N GLU A 24 -4.34 -0.51 -2.81
CA GLU A 24 -4.87 -1.43 -1.79
C GLU A 24 -5.60 -0.66 -0.69
N ALA A 25 -5.03 0.44 -0.19
CA ALA A 25 -5.71 1.29 0.79
C ALA A 25 -7.01 1.90 0.25
N LYS A 26 -7.07 2.24 -1.04
CA LYS A 26 -8.31 2.69 -1.68
C LYS A 26 -9.35 1.56 -1.75
N GLU A 27 -8.93 0.33 -2.04
CA GLU A 27 -9.82 -0.83 -2.16
C GLU A 27 -10.37 -1.30 -0.80
N GLU A 28 -9.54 -1.32 0.24
CA GLU A 28 -9.93 -1.86 1.55
C GLU A 28 -10.70 -0.86 2.41
N ILE A 29 -10.28 0.42 2.42
CA ILE A 29 -10.84 1.45 3.32
C ILE A 29 -11.37 2.68 2.59
N GLY A 30 -11.33 2.71 1.25
CA GLY A 30 -11.81 3.86 0.48
C GLY A 30 -10.90 5.09 0.55
N LEU A 31 -9.62 4.92 0.91
CA LEU A 31 -8.68 6.03 1.01
C LEU A 31 -8.43 6.68 -0.35
N ASP A 32 -8.68 7.98 -0.46
CA ASP A 32 -8.40 8.74 -1.69
C ASP A 32 -6.88 8.96 -1.82
N PRO A 33 -6.23 8.44 -2.88
CA PRO A 33 -4.80 8.64 -3.09
C PRO A 33 -4.39 10.12 -3.18
N SER A 34 -5.29 11.01 -3.60
CA SER A 34 -5.01 12.45 -3.68
C SER A 34 -4.94 13.14 -2.30
N SER A 35 -5.51 12.50 -1.27
CA SER A 35 -5.49 12.98 0.12
C SER A 35 -4.25 12.53 0.90
N VAL A 36 -3.37 11.73 0.28
CA VAL A 36 -2.22 11.09 0.91
C VAL A 36 -0.93 11.59 0.27
N THR A 37 0.07 11.87 1.09
CA THR A 37 1.44 12.14 0.63
C THR A 37 2.37 11.09 1.21
N VAL A 38 3.05 10.35 0.35
CA VAL A 38 4.04 9.35 0.76
C VAL A 38 5.32 10.09 1.17
N VAL A 39 5.64 10.06 2.46
CA VAL A 39 6.79 10.79 3.03
C VAL A 39 8.08 9.98 2.96
N ALA A 40 7.98 8.65 3.14
CA ALA A 40 9.12 7.75 3.12
C ALA A 40 8.69 6.33 2.75
N VAL A 41 9.64 5.57 2.20
CA VAL A 41 9.56 4.11 2.05
C VAL A 41 10.59 3.52 3.01
N LEU A 42 10.13 2.69 3.96
CA LEU A 42 11.01 2.02 4.91
C LEU A 42 11.64 0.77 4.27
N GLU A 43 12.69 0.23 4.90
CA GLU A 43 13.32 -1.00 4.42
C GLU A 43 12.31 -2.16 4.39
N PRO A 44 12.33 -3.00 3.33
CA PRO A 44 11.38 -4.09 3.18
C PRO A 44 11.55 -5.11 4.30
N PHE A 45 10.43 -5.53 4.87
CA PHE A 45 10.41 -6.59 5.86
C PHE A 45 10.40 -7.96 5.17
N LEU A 46 11.48 -8.73 5.34
CA LEU A 46 11.56 -10.10 4.86
C LEU A 46 11.04 -11.05 5.94
N SER A 47 9.79 -11.50 5.79
CA SER A 47 9.26 -12.58 6.63
C SER A 47 9.98 -13.88 6.28
N LYS A 48 10.35 -14.66 7.31
CA LYS A 48 10.89 -16.02 7.17
C LYS A 48 9.81 -17.03 6.83
#